data_AF-A0A954FEQ6-F1
#
_entry.id   AF-A0A954FEQ6-F1
#
_cell.length_a   1.000
_cell.length_b   1.000
_cell.length_c   1.000
_cell.angle_alpha   90.00
_cell.angle_beta   90.00
_cell.angle_gamma   90.00
#
_symmetry.space_group_name_H-M   'P 1'
#
loop_
_entity.id
_entity.type
_entity.pdbx_description
1 polymer ?
#
loop_
_entity_poly.entity_id
_entity_poly.type
_entity_poly.pdbx_seq_one_letter_code
_entity_poly.pdbx_strand_id
1 'polypeptide(L)'
;MLKWISPALILVCGLAGICLDPVTAEEAQPEPAIKTAVNQKSKQQEYEAILYELGSFPVRRLTEPYQNHGHPGEVYFMGHRIDVHGWLPPLRATQYLTRTERKANQLPRKRLSYERYVAFLDVKTYQQTRDPLLFAILRFTLDEMQRYQLEIRQPEDLLQVYHARIGLEEAVLKTLQGRGLTGPMVADLYRQYGDAVLLRYLTPPTRGAQEYRAFLEQLLKDQSIEAALRFVVYTQLYQADQQKHLAGYKAFISDHIEQLPDWRDRKNMNTALSAIGDAESIEIMNRSLLNDPVAEVREWILVVEQLDRKRVHPAVIDTLLQIAEGKGKPCQHVLPTCFKIP
;
A
#
# COMPACT_ATOMS: atom_id res chain seq x y z
N MET A 1 -31.64 -52.09 -0.18
CA MET A 1 -31.53 -53.39 0.52
C MET A 1 -30.10 -53.48 1.05
N LEU A 2 -29.81 -53.19 2.34
CA LEU A 2 -29.58 -54.19 3.42
C LEU A 2 -28.99 -55.51 2.87
N LYS A 3 -27.87 -56.10 3.34
CA LYS A 3 -27.20 -56.08 4.66
C LYS A 3 -25.98 -57.05 4.64
N TRP A 4 -24.99 -56.81 5.52
CA TRP A 4 -24.02 -57.75 6.20
C TRP A 4 -22.61 -57.90 5.57
N ILE A 5 -21.49 -57.53 6.21
CA ILE A 5 -20.78 -57.92 7.48
C ILE A 5 -20.09 -59.31 7.43
N SER A 6 -18.74 -59.28 7.32
CA SER A 6 -17.58 -60.07 7.86
C SER A 6 -17.74 -61.54 8.35
N PRO A 7 -16.69 -62.42 8.50
CA PRO A 7 -15.30 -62.13 8.98
C PRO A 7 -14.15 -63.10 8.50
N ALA A 8 -13.01 -63.09 9.23
CA ALA A 8 -11.83 -64.00 9.27
C ALA A 8 -10.57 -63.47 8.53
N LEU A 9 -9.45 -63.05 9.16
CA LEU A 9 -8.65 -63.53 10.31
C LEU A 9 -7.91 -64.84 10.01
N ILE A 10 -6.70 -64.74 9.42
CA ILE A 10 -5.68 -65.78 9.46
C ILE A 10 -4.32 -65.16 9.80
N LEU A 11 -3.86 -65.54 10.98
CA LEU A 11 -2.55 -65.35 11.56
C LEU A 11 -1.64 -66.48 11.04
N VAL A 12 -0.50 -66.16 10.40
CA VAL A 12 0.58 -67.14 10.22
C VAL A 12 1.89 -66.46 10.60
N CYS A 13 2.36 -66.81 11.81
CA CYS A 13 3.75 -66.68 12.21
C CYS A 13 4.59 -67.67 11.38
N GLY A 14 5.69 -67.18 10.81
CA GLY A 14 6.71 -68.01 10.16
C GLY A 14 8.07 -67.35 10.32
N LEU A 15 8.83 -67.84 11.29
CA LEU A 15 10.20 -67.47 11.64
C LEU A 15 11.19 -67.86 10.52
N ALA A 16 11.98 -66.88 10.07
CA ALA A 16 13.36 -67.05 9.59
C ALA A 16 14.02 -65.68 9.81
N GLY A 17 14.90 -65.49 10.78
CA GLY A 17 16.21 -66.12 10.81
C GLY A 17 17.20 -65.22 10.06
N ILE A 18 17.53 -64.06 10.64
CA ILE A 18 18.67 -63.23 10.20
C ILE A 18 19.48 -62.86 11.43
N CYS A 19 20.77 -63.15 11.31
CA CYS A 19 21.81 -63.12 12.32
C CYS A 19 21.98 -61.75 12.97
N LEU A 20 22.17 -61.77 14.29
CA LEU A 20 22.75 -60.69 15.07
C LEU A 20 24.25 -60.64 14.78
N ASP A 21 24.69 -59.63 14.03
CA ASP A 21 26.05 -59.10 14.16
C ASP A 21 25.97 -57.72 14.85
N PRO A 22 26.88 -57.42 15.79
CA PRO A 22 26.79 -56.25 16.64
C PRO A 22 27.32 -55.03 15.88
N VAL A 23 26.42 -54.20 15.36
CA VAL A 23 26.79 -52.84 14.94
C VAL A 23 26.80 -51.99 16.20
N THR A 24 28.03 -51.73 16.66
CA THR A 24 28.47 -50.62 17.50
C THR A 24 27.42 -49.52 17.65
N ALA A 25 27.02 -49.26 18.90
CA ALA A 25 26.40 -48.01 19.30
C ALA A 25 27.39 -46.88 19.01
N GLU A 26 27.30 -46.32 17.80
CA GLU A 26 27.80 -44.99 17.52
C GLU A 26 26.83 -44.04 18.21
N GLU A 27 27.32 -43.37 19.26
CA GLU A 27 26.62 -42.27 19.89
C GLU A 27 26.16 -41.30 18.81
N ALA A 28 24.87 -41.33 18.49
CA ALA A 28 24.22 -40.26 17.76
C ALA A 28 24.30 -39.01 18.65
N GLN A 29 25.38 -38.27 18.50
CA GLN A 29 25.50 -36.95 19.11
C GLN A 29 24.29 -36.11 18.66
N PRO A 30 23.63 -35.39 19.58
CA PRO A 30 22.53 -34.49 19.27
C PRO A 30 23.05 -33.20 18.61
N GLU A 31 23.78 -33.30 17.49
CA GLU A 31 24.33 -32.15 16.78
C GLU A 31 23.39 -31.40 15.79
N PRO A 32 22.25 -31.92 15.27
CA PRO A 32 21.44 -31.14 14.32
C PRO A 32 20.52 -30.12 15.00
N ALA A 33 20.08 -30.36 16.24
CA ALA A 33 19.15 -29.45 16.94
C ALA A 33 19.88 -28.25 17.58
N ILE A 34 21.08 -28.48 18.14
CA ILE A 34 21.86 -27.43 18.81
C ILE A 34 22.45 -26.46 17.77
N LYS A 35 22.97 -26.96 16.64
CA LYS A 35 23.51 -26.10 15.55
C LYS A 35 22.40 -25.24 14.93
N THR A 36 21.20 -25.79 14.73
CA THR A 36 20.04 -25.04 14.22
C THR A 36 19.55 -23.99 15.22
N ALA A 37 19.45 -24.31 16.50
CA ALA A 37 19.01 -23.37 17.54
C ALA A 37 20.02 -22.23 17.79
N VAL A 38 21.33 -22.52 17.77
CA VAL A 38 22.39 -21.50 17.90
C VAL A 38 22.39 -20.56 16.69
N ASN A 39 22.20 -21.09 15.48
CA ASN A 39 22.14 -20.29 14.26
C ASN A 39 20.88 -19.40 14.22
N GLN A 40 19.73 -19.91 14.66
CA GLN A 40 18.50 -19.12 14.81
C GLN A 40 18.65 -17.99 15.84
N LYS A 41 19.25 -18.26 17.00
CA LYS A 41 19.48 -17.24 18.04
C LYS A 41 20.43 -16.14 17.54
N SER A 42 21.44 -16.50 16.75
CA SER A 42 22.35 -15.53 16.11
C SER A 42 21.62 -14.65 15.10
N LYS A 43 20.78 -15.23 14.23
CA LYS A 43 20.00 -14.46 13.24
C LYS A 43 18.97 -13.54 13.86
N GLN A 44 18.30 -13.99 14.92
CA GLN A 44 17.34 -13.15 15.64
C GLN A 44 18.04 -11.90 16.19
N GLN A 45 19.21 -12.05 16.82
CA GLN A 45 19.99 -10.92 17.34
C GLN A 45 20.43 -9.96 16.23
N GLU A 46 20.80 -10.48 15.06
CA GLU A 46 21.14 -9.69 13.89
C GLU A 46 19.94 -8.85 13.40
N TYR A 47 18.76 -9.46 13.27
CA TYR A 47 17.55 -8.75 12.86
C TYR A 47 17.11 -7.70 13.90
N GLU A 48 17.17 -8.03 15.20
CA GLU A 48 16.90 -7.04 16.25
C GLU A 48 17.88 -5.86 16.17
N ALA A 49 19.16 -6.09 15.88
CA ALA A 49 20.15 -5.04 15.70
C ALA A 49 19.83 -4.13 14.50
N ILE A 50 19.41 -4.70 13.36
CA ILE A 50 18.96 -3.94 12.19
C ILE A 50 17.73 -3.09 12.54
N LEU A 51 16.76 -3.66 13.25
CA LEU A 51 15.56 -2.91 13.68
C LEU A 51 15.94 -1.73 14.59
N TYR A 52 16.90 -1.91 15.51
CA TYR A 52 17.42 -0.80 16.32
C TYR A 52 18.22 0.24 15.51
N GLU A 53 18.92 -0.19 14.46
CA GLU A 53 19.63 0.70 13.53
C GLU A 53 18.65 1.57 12.73
N LEU A 54 17.54 0.99 12.27
CA LEU A 54 16.42 1.71 11.65
C LEU A 54 15.74 2.69 12.62
N GLY A 55 15.96 2.55 13.93
CA GLY A 55 15.30 3.34 14.97
C GLY A 55 13.95 2.78 15.39
N SER A 56 13.62 1.56 14.98
CA SER A 56 12.46 0.81 15.47
C SER A 56 12.66 0.39 16.92
N PHE A 57 11.56 0.09 17.61
CA PHE A 57 11.61 -0.27 19.02
C PHE A 57 10.60 -1.37 19.36
N PRO A 58 10.97 -2.37 20.18
CA PRO A 58 10.08 -3.50 20.46
C PRO A 58 9.00 -3.10 21.46
N VAL A 59 7.76 -3.51 21.21
CA VAL A 59 6.58 -3.19 22.03
C VAL A 59 6.75 -3.65 23.47
N ARG A 60 7.39 -4.81 23.67
CA ARG A 60 7.67 -5.38 25.02
C ARG A 60 8.56 -4.50 25.91
N ARG A 61 9.24 -3.49 25.34
CA ARG A 61 10.13 -2.56 26.08
C ARG A 61 9.53 -1.16 26.22
N LEU A 62 8.28 -0.94 25.78
CA LEU A 62 7.60 0.33 25.99
C LEU A 62 7.26 0.51 27.46
N THR A 63 7.41 1.74 27.93
CA THR A 63 7.17 2.12 29.33
C THR A 63 6.03 3.10 29.48
N GLU A 64 5.71 3.85 28.42
CA GLU A 64 4.50 4.68 28.39
C GLU A 64 3.25 3.85 28.04
N PRO A 65 2.07 4.19 28.59
CA PRO A 65 0.82 3.52 28.25
C PRO A 65 0.50 3.63 26.76
N TYR A 66 -0.06 2.56 26.19
CA TYR A 66 -0.48 2.52 24.79
C TYR A 66 -1.83 1.80 24.63
N GLN A 67 -2.54 2.14 23.56
CA GLN A 67 -3.78 1.46 23.20
C GLN A 67 -3.45 0.07 22.65
N ASN A 68 -3.93 -0.97 23.34
CA ASN A 68 -3.71 -2.37 22.96
C ASN A 68 -5.01 -3.13 22.68
N HIS A 69 -6.18 -2.49 22.89
CA HIS A 69 -7.51 -3.06 22.64
C HIS A 69 -7.75 -4.44 23.28
N GLY A 70 -7.10 -4.72 24.42
CA GLY A 70 -7.21 -6.03 25.08
C GLY A 70 -6.23 -7.09 24.55
N HIS A 71 -5.29 -6.72 23.67
CA HIS A 71 -4.24 -7.58 23.12
C HIS A 71 -2.84 -7.11 23.59
N PRO A 72 -2.33 -7.58 24.74
CA PRO A 72 -1.01 -7.21 25.24
C PRO A 72 0.08 -7.50 24.21
N GLY A 73 1.01 -6.55 24.01
CA GLY A 73 2.08 -6.67 23.01
C GLY A 73 1.72 -6.15 21.62
N GLU A 74 0.48 -5.70 21.41
CA GLU A 74 0.03 -5.03 20.19
C GLU A 74 -0.23 -3.55 20.45
N VAL A 75 0.06 -2.71 19.45
CA VAL A 75 -0.16 -1.26 19.55
C VAL A 75 -1.12 -0.81 18.47
N TYR A 76 -2.16 -0.11 18.87
CA TYR A 76 -3.17 0.46 18.00
C TYR A 76 -3.06 1.99 17.98
N PHE A 77 -3.32 2.58 16.81
CA PHE A 77 -3.46 4.02 16.62
C PHE A 77 -4.67 4.27 15.73
N MET A 78 -5.64 5.06 16.22
CA MET A 78 -6.89 5.35 15.51
C MET A 78 -7.63 4.09 15.02
N GLY A 79 -7.66 3.04 15.86
CA GLY A 79 -8.35 1.78 15.54
C GLY A 79 -7.55 0.80 14.67
N HIS A 80 -6.36 1.18 14.18
CA HIS A 80 -5.53 0.31 13.35
C HIS A 80 -4.28 -0.16 14.11
N ARG A 81 -3.96 -1.44 13.99
CA ARG A 81 -2.71 -2.00 14.51
C ARG A 81 -1.52 -1.41 13.75
N ILE A 82 -0.54 -0.86 14.49
CA ILE A 82 0.64 -0.20 13.93
C ILE A 82 1.95 -0.94 14.19
N ASP A 83 1.99 -1.86 15.15
CA ASP A 83 3.14 -2.73 15.32
C ASP A 83 3.19 -3.79 14.22
N VAL A 84 4.42 -4.19 13.85
CA VAL A 84 4.68 -5.26 12.89
C VAL A 84 5.49 -6.30 13.63
N HIS A 85 4.86 -7.45 13.92
CA HIS A 85 5.47 -8.54 14.68
C HIS A 85 6.09 -8.10 16.02
N GLY A 86 5.38 -7.22 16.76
CA GLY A 86 5.82 -6.76 18.08
C GLY A 86 6.89 -5.67 18.04
N TRP A 87 7.13 -5.06 16.88
CA TRP A 87 8.02 -3.90 16.72
C TRP A 87 7.26 -2.68 16.21
N LEU A 88 7.59 -1.51 16.75
CA LEU A 88 7.07 -0.24 16.29
C LEU A 88 7.98 0.37 15.21
N PRO A 89 7.40 0.99 14.17
CA PRO A 89 8.17 1.72 13.18
C PRO A 89 8.86 2.95 13.80
N PRO A 90 9.99 3.42 13.22
CA PRO A 90 10.88 4.37 13.88
C PRO A 90 10.24 5.67 14.37
N LEU A 91 9.34 6.27 13.58
CA LEU A 91 8.64 7.49 14.01
C LEU A 91 7.71 7.24 15.20
N ARG A 92 6.95 6.16 15.14
CA ARG A 92 5.93 5.84 16.14
C ARG A 92 6.57 5.41 17.45
N ALA A 93 7.70 4.71 17.40
CA ALA A 93 8.46 4.35 18.59
C ALA A 93 8.72 5.55 19.53
N THR A 94 9.03 6.73 18.97
CA THR A 94 9.31 7.92 19.78
C THR A 94 8.11 8.45 20.57
N GLN A 95 6.89 8.06 20.23
CA GLN A 95 5.65 8.49 20.88
C GLN A 95 5.35 7.72 22.17
N TYR A 96 6.03 6.59 22.40
CA TYR A 96 5.75 5.67 23.51
C TYR A 96 6.96 5.50 24.46
N LEU A 97 7.90 6.45 24.38
CA LEU A 97 9.14 6.45 25.15
C LEU A 97 9.35 7.81 25.81
N THR A 98 9.74 7.77 27.07
CA THR A 98 10.10 8.96 27.83
C THR A 98 11.29 9.68 27.17
N ARG A 99 11.48 10.96 27.52
CA ARG A 99 12.64 11.73 27.02
C ARG A 99 13.98 11.08 27.37
N THR A 100 14.09 10.48 28.56
CA THR A 100 15.31 9.80 29.03
C THR A 100 15.59 8.56 28.19
N GLU A 101 14.58 7.74 27.90
CA GLU A 101 14.73 6.52 27.10
C GLU A 101 15.05 6.85 25.65
N ARG A 102 14.42 7.87 25.07
CA ARG A 102 14.76 8.34 23.73
C ARG A 102 16.23 8.75 23.64
N LYS A 103 16.74 9.49 24.64
CA LYS A 103 18.16 9.87 24.69
C LYS A 103 19.06 8.65 24.86
N ALA A 104 18.72 7.72 25.74
CA ALA A 104 19.51 6.50 25.99
C ALA A 104 19.60 5.60 24.74
N ASN A 105 18.53 5.52 23.96
CA ASN A 105 18.45 4.70 22.75
C ASN A 105 18.79 5.48 21.46
N GLN A 106 19.17 6.75 21.57
CA GLN A 106 19.51 7.64 20.44
C GLN A 106 18.38 7.74 19.40
N LEU A 107 17.15 7.95 19.86
CA LEU A 107 15.94 8.08 19.05
C LEU A 107 15.50 9.56 18.90
N PRO A 108 15.05 9.99 17.71
CA PRO A 108 15.08 9.25 16.45
C PRO A 108 16.51 9.03 15.95
N ARG A 109 16.76 7.91 15.27
CA ARG A 109 18.07 7.62 14.66
C ARG A 109 18.34 8.59 13.50
N LYS A 110 19.63 8.77 13.18
CA LYS A 110 20.04 9.46 11.96
C LYS A 110 19.64 8.59 10.75
N ARG A 111 19.11 9.23 9.71
CA ARG A 111 18.85 8.62 8.41
C ARG A 111 20.08 7.85 7.90
N LEU A 112 19.86 6.65 7.39
CA LEU A 112 20.87 5.80 6.74
C LEU A 112 21.10 6.20 5.26
N SER A 113 22.16 5.68 4.64
CA SER A 113 22.40 5.85 3.20
C SER A 113 21.45 4.96 2.38
N TYR A 114 21.32 5.28 1.08
CA TYR A 114 20.52 4.47 0.15
C TYR A 114 21.00 3.02 0.12
N GLU A 115 22.30 2.80 0.01
CA GLU A 115 22.92 1.48 -0.05
C GLU A 115 22.67 0.67 1.22
N ARG A 116 22.66 1.34 2.39
CA ARG A 116 22.38 0.67 3.65
C ARG A 116 20.93 0.22 3.75
N TYR A 117 19.98 1.03 3.28
CA TYR A 117 18.58 0.60 3.19
C TYR A 117 18.39 -0.54 2.18
N VAL A 118 18.98 -0.45 0.98
CA VAL A 118 18.91 -1.54 0.00
C VAL A 118 19.49 -2.84 0.53
N ALA A 119 20.58 -2.78 1.30
CA ALA A 119 21.16 -3.97 1.94
C ALA A 119 20.21 -4.66 2.93
N PHE A 120 19.21 -3.97 3.46
CA PHE A 120 18.17 -4.56 4.31
C PHE A 120 17.03 -5.21 3.53
N LEU A 121 16.93 -4.98 2.22
CA LEU A 121 15.91 -5.57 1.35
C LEU A 121 16.26 -7.02 0.95
N ASP A 122 16.56 -7.88 1.93
CA ASP A 122 16.87 -9.30 1.72
C ASP A 122 15.62 -10.17 1.51
N VAL A 123 15.01 -9.95 0.35
CA VAL A 123 13.78 -10.61 -0.08
C VAL A 123 13.97 -12.12 -0.26
N LYS A 124 15.12 -12.52 -0.79
CA LYS A 124 15.43 -13.94 -1.05
C LYS A 124 15.45 -14.73 0.24
N THR A 125 16.12 -14.22 1.28
CA THR A 125 16.12 -14.89 2.59
C THR A 125 14.71 -14.92 3.17
N TYR A 126 13.94 -13.83 3.08
CA TYR A 126 12.57 -13.83 3.59
C TYR A 126 11.68 -14.86 2.90
N GLN A 127 11.74 -15.00 1.57
CA GLN A 127 10.94 -16.01 0.87
C GLN A 127 11.24 -17.44 1.34
N GLN A 128 12.49 -17.71 1.73
CA GLN A 128 12.93 -19.01 2.24
C GLN A 128 12.56 -19.24 3.70
N THR A 129 12.75 -18.24 4.57
CA THR A 129 12.61 -18.40 6.02
C THR A 129 11.25 -18.00 6.56
N ARG A 130 10.57 -17.08 5.87
CA ARG A 130 9.35 -16.39 6.34
C ARG A 130 9.52 -15.76 7.73
N ASP A 131 10.75 -15.30 8.03
CA ASP A 131 11.07 -14.73 9.34
C ASP A 131 10.29 -13.42 9.59
N PRO A 132 9.54 -13.31 10.71
CA PRO A 132 8.72 -12.15 11.00
C PRO A 132 9.54 -10.87 11.28
N LEU A 133 10.73 -10.98 11.86
CA LEU A 133 11.58 -9.81 12.08
C LEU A 133 12.15 -9.31 10.76
N LEU A 134 12.52 -10.22 9.85
CA LEU A 134 12.93 -9.83 8.51
C LEU A 134 11.79 -9.15 7.75
N PHE A 135 10.55 -9.63 7.85
CA PHE A 135 9.39 -8.91 7.29
C PHE A 135 9.26 -7.49 7.85
N ALA A 136 9.42 -7.31 9.16
CA ALA A 136 9.39 -6.01 9.80
C ALA A 136 10.52 -5.10 9.28
N ILE A 137 11.73 -5.63 9.10
CA ILE A 137 12.87 -4.90 8.51
C ILE A 137 12.54 -4.43 7.09
N LEU A 138 12.03 -5.31 6.22
CA LEU A 138 11.67 -4.98 4.84
C LEU A 138 10.63 -3.84 4.80
N ARG A 139 9.57 -3.96 5.60
CA ARG A 139 8.51 -2.95 5.68
C ARG A 139 9.02 -1.61 6.21
N PHE A 140 9.71 -1.60 7.35
CA PHE A 140 10.20 -0.36 7.95
C PHE A 140 11.28 0.32 7.11
N THR A 141 12.07 -0.47 6.37
CA THR A 141 13.00 0.06 5.38
C THR A 141 12.25 0.85 4.31
N LEU A 142 11.24 0.27 3.67
CA LEU A 142 10.43 0.98 2.66
C LEU A 142 9.74 2.23 3.23
N ASP A 143 9.14 2.11 4.43
CA ASP A 143 8.48 3.23 5.10
C ASP A 143 9.44 4.41 5.35
N GLU A 144 10.66 4.15 5.85
CA GLU A 144 11.66 5.21 6.09
C GLU A 144 12.24 5.76 4.77
N MET A 145 12.47 4.93 3.75
CA MET A 145 12.86 5.39 2.41
C MET A 145 11.80 6.33 1.82
N GLN A 146 10.51 6.01 2.00
CA GLN A 146 9.41 6.86 1.58
C GLN A 146 9.38 8.16 2.37
N ARG A 147 9.41 8.06 3.70
CA ARG A 147 9.30 9.20 4.62
C ARG A 147 10.40 10.22 4.42
N TYR A 148 11.65 9.77 4.30
CA TYR A 148 12.79 10.67 4.08
C TYR A 148 12.93 11.12 2.63
N GLN A 149 12.02 10.72 1.75
CA GLN A 149 12.05 11.01 0.32
C GLN A 149 13.45 10.74 -0.26
N LEU A 150 14.01 9.57 0.06
CA LEU A 150 15.34 9.21 -0.43
C LEU A 150 15.36 9.23 -1.95
N GLU A 151 16.44 9.77 -2.51
CA GLU A 151 16.77 9.62 -3.91
C GLU A 151 17.00 8.14 -4.21
N ILE A 152 16.25 7.60 -5.17
CA ILE A 152 16.35 6.22 -5.62
C ILE A 152 17.28 6.17 -6.82
N ARG A 153 18.42 5.49 -6.67
CA ARG A 153 19.42 5.39 -7.74
C ARG A 153 19.09 4.33 -8.77
N GLN A 154 18.52 3.21 -8.32
CA GLN A 154 18.16 2.07 -9.16
C GLN A 154 16.80 1.50 -8.71
N PRO A 155 15.71 1.79 -9.43
CA PRO A 155 14.37 1.33 -9.06
C PRO A 155 14.24 -0.19 -8.88
N GLU A 156 15.05 -0.95 -9.62
CA GLU A 156 15.07 -2.43 -9.57
C GLU A 156 15.43 -2.97 -8.17
N ASP A 157 16.22 -2.23 -7.39
CA ASP A 157 16.57 -2.59 -6.02
C ASP A 157 15.35 -2.68 -5.10
N LEU A 158 14.27 -1.96 -5.44
CA LEU A 158 12.99 -2.02 -4.73
C LEU A 158 11.98 -2.89 -5.46
N LEU A 159 12.00 -2.94 -6.80
CA LEU A 159 11.09 -3.80 -7.57
C LEU A 159 11.29 -5.29 -7.30
N GLN A 160 12.49 -5.74 -6.93
CA GLN A 160 12.66 -7.12 -6.44
C GLN A 160 11.72 -7.49 -5.27
N VAL A 161 11.36 -6.53 -4.41
CA VAL A 161 10.40 -6.73 -3.32
C VAL A 161 8.98 -6.86 -3.88
N TYR A 162 8.63 -6.06 -4.90
CA TYR A 162 7.36 -6.14 -5.60
C TYR A 162 7.18 -7.49 -6.30
N HIS A 163 8.21 -7.91 -7.05
CA HIS A 163 8.24 -9.19 -7.78
C HIS A 163 8.10 -10.40 -6.85
N ALA A 164 8.55 -10.29 -5.62
CA ALA A 164 8.49 -11.39 -4.65
C ALA A 164 7.10 -11.68 -4.09
N ARG A 165 6.12 -10.78 -4.29
CA ARG A 165 4.72 -10.95 -3.92
C ARG A 165 4.52 -11.30 -2.43
N ILE A 166 5.18 -10.55 -1.56
CA ILE A 166 5.22 -10.81 -0.11
C ILE A 166 4.26 -9.94 0.71
N GLY A 167 3.37 -9.17 0.08
CA GLY A 167 2.44 -8.28 0.76
C GLY A 167 2.99 -6.87 1.03
N LEU A 168 4.05 -6.47 0.32
CA LEU A 168 4.67 -5.14 0.41
C LEU A 168 4.60 -4.36 -0.91
N GLU A 169 3.78 -4.82 -1.86
CA GLU A 169 3.72 -4.30 -3.22
C GLU A 169 3.33 -2.82 -3.26
N GLU A 170 2.29 -2.43 -2.51
CA GLU A 170 1.86 -1.03 -2.43
C GLU A 170 2.91 -0.14 -1.76
N ALA A 171 3.65 -0.65 -0.77
CA ALA A 171 4.73 0.08 -0.11
C ALA A 171 5.89 0.36 -1.08
N VAL A 172 6.23 -0.62 -1.93
CA VAL A 172 7.20 -0.43 -3.01
C VAL A 172 6.73 0.63 -3.99
N LEU A 173 5.50 0.52 -4.50
CA LEU A 173 4.97 1.46 -5.48
C LEU A 173 4.90 2.90 -4.93
N LYS A 174 4.46 3.08 -3.67
CA LYS A 174 4.50 4.39 -2.98
C LYS A 174 5.92 4.91 -2.79
N THR A 175 6.88 4.02 -2.54
CA THR A 175 8.28 4.40 -2.39
C THR A 175 8.89 4.84 -3.73
N LEU A 176 8.52 4.21 -4.83
CA LEU A 176 9.06 4.56 -6.16
C LEU A 176 8.27 5.69 -6.87
N GLN A 177 7.05 6.00 -6.42
CA GLN A 177 6.21 7.03 -7.01
C GLN A 177 6.92 8.39 -7.05
N GLY A 178 7.04 8.95 -8.25
CA GLY A 178 7.74 10.21 -8.50
C GLY A 178 9.26 10.16 -8.30
N ARG A 179 9.83 8.98 -8.04
CA ARG A 179 11.24 8.78 -7.69
C ARG A 179 11.86 7.61 -8.46
N GLY A 180 11.47 7.43 -9.72
CA GLY A 180 12.06 6.40 -10.60
C GLY A 180 11.08 5.34 -11.10
N LEU A 181 9.85 5.28 -10.58
CA LEU A 181 8.79 4.49 -11.22
C LEU A 181 8.33 5.18 -12.51
N THR A 182 8.63 4.60 -13.66
CA THR A 182 8.23 5.15 -14.97
C THR A 182 6.94 4.50 -15.48
N GLY A 183 6.20 5.22 -16.31
CA GLY A 183 5.00 4.69 -16.99
C GLY A 183 5.24 3.37 -17.74
N PRO A 184 6.29 3.23 -18.58
CA PRO A 184 6.63 1.95 -19.21
C PRO A 184 6.85 0.81 -18.21
N MET A 185 7.57 1.05 -17.11
CA MET A 185 7.76 0.03 -16.07
C MET A 185 6.41 -0.40 -15.45
N VAL A 186 5.52 0.54 -15.18
CA VAL A 186 4.17 0.23 -14.68
C VAL A 186 3.37 -0.58 -15.70
N ALA A 187 3.47 -0.25 -16.99
CA ALA A 187 2.81 -1.00 -18.06
C ALA A 187 3.33 -2.43 -18.17
N ASP A 188 4.65 -2.64 -18.06
CA ASP A 188 5.25 -3.96 -18.13
C ASP A 188 4.89 -4.81 -16.92
N LEU A 189 4.94 -4.23 -15.71
CA LEU A 189 4.43 -4.89 -14.50
C LEU A 189 2.96 -5.26 -14.64
N TYR A 190 2.13 -4.37 -15.20
CA TYR A 190 0.70 -4.61 -15.37
C TYR A 190 0.44 -5.75 -16.35
N ARG A 191 1.16 -5.80 -17.48
CA ARG A 191 1.08 -6.91 -18.44
C ARG A 191 1.54 -8.23 -17.82
N GLN A 192 2.55 -8.20 -16.97
CA GLN A 192 3.12 -9.39 -16.35
C GLN A 192 2.21 -9.97 -15.26
N TYR A 193 1.66 -9.13 -14.39
CA TYR A 193 0.96 -9.57 -13.18
C TYR A 193 -0.56 -9.36 -13.22
N GLY A 194 -1.07 -8.48 -14.09
CA GLY A 194 -2.50 -8.17 -14.18
C GLY A 194 -3.05 -7.36 -12.99
N ASP A 195 -2.19 -6.77 -12.14
CA ASP A 195 -2.63 -6.07 -10.95
C ASP A 195 -3.19 -4.67 -11.26
N ALA A 196 -4.51 -4.50 -11.13
CA ALA A 196 -5.18 -3.22 -11.36
C ALA A 196 -4.64 -2.05 -10.50
N VAL A 197 -4.08 -2.33 -9.31
CA VAL A 197 -3.50 -1.30 -8.43
C VAL A 197 -2.35 -0.54 -9.09
N LEU A 198 -1.61 -1.18 -10.01
CA LEU A 198 -0.53 -0.54 -10.76
C LEU A 198 -1.01 0.65 -11.58
N LEU A 199 -2.25 0.61 -12.08
CA LEU A 199 -2.80 1.68 -12.91
C LEU A 199 -2.91 3.01 -12.16
N ARG A 200 -2.92 2.99 -10.82
CA ARG A 200 -2.88 4.20 -9.97
C ARG A 200 -1.53 4.93 -10.02
N TYR A 201 -0.49 4.28 -10.54
CA TYR A 201 0.89 4.78 -10.58
C TYR A 201 1.37 5.13 -12.00
N LEU A 202 0.47 5.13 -12.98
CA LEU A 202 0.79 5.56 -14.34
C LEU A 202 1.30 7.00 -14.36
N THR A 203 2.25 7.27 -15.24
CA THR A 203 2.81 8.62 -15.47
C THR A 203 2.49 9.10 -16.88
N PRO A 204 2.59 10.41 -17.17
CA PRO A 204 2.38 10.91 -18.53
C PRO A 204 3.39 10.32 -19.51
N PRO A 205 2.99 9.93 -20.73
CA PRO A 205 3.92 9.45 -21.75
C PRO A 205 4.84 10.58 -22.22
N THR A 206 6.15 10.31 -22.25
CA THR A 206 7.17 11.22 -22.80
C THR A 206 7.17 11.21 -24.34
N ARG A 207 7.85 12.19 -24.95
CA ARG A 207 8.06 12.19 -26.41
C ARG A 207 8.83 10.93 -26.84
N GLY A 208 8.34 10.24 -27.85
CA GLY A 208 8.95 9.00 -28.36
C GLY A 208 8.45 7.70 -27.72
N ALA A 209 7.68 7.75 -26.63
CA ALA A 209 7.13 6.57 -25.95
C ALA A 209 5.86 6.02 -26.65
N GLN A 210 5.97 5.64 -27.93
CA GLN A 210 4.82 5.23 -28.76
C GLN A 210 4.11 3.98 -28.22
N GLU A 211 4.86 2.96 -27.80
CA GLU A 211 4.29 1.72 -27.27
C GLU A 211 3.54 1.94 -25.95
N TYR A 212 4.10 2.76 -25.05
CA TYR A 212 3.44 3.11 -23.81
C TYR A 212 2.18 3.95 -24.05
N ARG A 213 2.20 4.87 -25.02
CA ARG A 213 1.00 5.60 -25.43
C ARG A 213 -0.08 4.67 -25.98
N ALA A 214 0.30 3.73 -26.85
CA ALA A 214 -0.64 2.74 -27.39
C ALA A 214 -1.26 1.87 -26.28
N PHE A 215 -0.46 1.50 -25.27
CA PHE A 215 -0.95 0.81 -24.08
C PHE A 215 -2.00 1.64 -23.32
N LEU A 216 -1.74 2.92 -23.06
CA LEU A 216 -2.73 3.79 -22.41
C LEU A 216 -4.01 3.91 -23.24
N GLU A 217 -3.89 4.10 -24.56
CA GLU A 217 -5.04 4.17 -25.48
C GLU A 217 -5.83 2.84 -25.53
N GLN A 218 -5.17 1.70 -25.35
CA GLN A 218 -5.83 0.39 -25.22
C GLN A 218 -6.61 0.29 -23.91
N LEU A 219 -6.04 0.72 -22.78
CA LEU A 219 -6.72 0.71 -21.48
C LEU A 219 -8.00 1.55 -21.48
N LEU A 220 -8.06 2.64 -22.26
CA LEU A 220 -9.27 3.44 -22.39
C LEU A 220 -10.44 2.68 -23.04
N LYS A 221 -10.13 1.73 -23.93
CA LYS A 221 -11.13 0.93 -24.67
C LYS A 221 -11.55 -0.32 -23.92
N ASP A 222 -10.78 -0.71 -22.90
CA ASP A 222 -11.05 -1.89 -22.10
C ASP A 222 -12.13 -1.60 -21.05
N GLN A 223 -13.34 -2.12 -21.31
CA GLN A 223 -14.49 -1.93 -20.42
C GLN A 223 -14.40 -2.75 -19.13
N SER A 224 -13.46 -3.71 -19.03
CA SER A 224 -13.23 -4.44 -17.78
C SER A 224 -12.52 -3.59 -16.73
N ILE A 225 -11.88 -2.49 -17.15
CA ILE A 225 -11.20 -1.57 -16.25
C ILE A 225 -12.20 -0.62 -15.59
N GLU A 226 -12.14 -0.54 -14.26
CA GLU A 226 -12.96 0.37 -13.46
C GLU A 226 -12.85 1.82 -13.97
N ALA A 227 -13.98 2.55 -13.95
CA ALA A 227 -14.03 3.92 -14.44
C ALA A 227 -13.04 4.85 -13.70
N ALA A 228 -12.83 4.64 -12.40
CA ALA A 228 -11.83 5.38 -11.62
C ALA A 228 -10.40 5.17 -12.15
N LEU A 229 -10.03 3.96 -12.57
CA LEU A 229 -8.71 3.69 -13.14
C LEU A 229 -8.61 4.19 -14.58
N ARG A 230 -9.69 4.11 -15.38
CA ARG A 230 -9.73 4.75 -16.70
C ARG A 230 -9.61 6.27 -16.62
N PHE A 231 -10.16 6.90 -15.58
CA PHE A 231 -9.94 8.33 -15.30
C PHE A 231 -8.45 8.65 -15.11
N VAL A 232 -7.70 7.81 -14.39
CA VAL A 232 -6.25 7.97 -14.23
C VAL A 232 -5.54 7.90 -15.59
N VAL A 233 -5.88 6.93 -16.43
CA VAL A 233 -5.32 6.79 -17.79
C VAL A 233 -5.58 8.04 -18.64
N TYR A 234 -6.83 8.51 -18.64
CA TYR A 234 -7.24 9.75 -19.30
C TYR A 234 -6.42 10.95 -18.80
N THR A 235 -6.23 11.06 -17.48
CA THR A 235 -5.44 12.12 -16.86
C THR A 235 -4.00 12.13 -17.39
N GLN A 236 -3.36 10.95 -17.51
CA GLN A 236 -1.98 10.86 -18.01
C GLN A 236 -1.87 11.26 -19.48
N LEU A 237 -2.83 10.86 -20.33
CA LEU A 237 -2.87 11.25 -21.73
C LEU A 237 -3.11 12.75 -21.90
N TYR A 238 -4.05 13.32 -21.11
CA TYR A 238 -4.31 14.76 -21.09
C TYR A 238 -3.09 15.56 -20.66
N GLN A 239 -2.36 15.12 -19.63
CA GLN A 239 -1.13 15.78 -19.19
C GLN A 239 -0.02 15.76 -20.26
N ALA A 240 0.04 14.72 -21.09
CA ALA A 240 1.03 14.62 -22.16
C ALA A 240 0.71 15.46 -23.40
N ASP A 241 -0.58 15.64 -23.72
CA ASP A 241 -1.04 16.46 -24.85
C ASP A 241 -2.46 16.96 -24.59
N GLN A 242 -2.55 18.12 -23.92
CA GLN A 242 -3.82 18.70 -23.50
C GLN A 242 -4.73 18.97 -24.69
N GLN A 243 -4.20 19.56 -25.76
CA GLN A 243 -4.99 19.94 -26.93
C GLN A 243 -5.61 18.72 -27.61
N LYS A 244 -4.85 17.64 -27.77
CA LYS A 244 -5.34 16.41 -28.40
C LYS A 244 -6.41 15.71 -27.56
N HIS A 245 -6.24 15.69 -26.24
CA HIS A 245 -7.03 14.82 -25.35
C HIS A 245 -8.13 15.55 -24.58
N LEU A 246 -8.21 16.89 -24.62
CA LEU A 246 -9.17 17.70 -23.85
C LEU A 246 -10.62 17.24 -24.05
N ALA A 247 -11.07 17.08 -25.29
CA ALA A 247 -12.47 16.74 -25.58
C ALA A 247 -12.86 15.38 -24.98
N GLY A 248 -12.05 14.34 -25.21
CA GLY A 248 -12.30 13.00 -24.65
C GLY A 248 -12.19 12.97 -23.13
N TYR A 249 -11.26 13.74 -22.56
CA TYR A 249 -11.08 13.83 -21.11
C TYR A 249 -12.30 14.46 -20.43
N LYS A 250 -12.79 15.60 -20.95
CA LYS A 250 -14.00 16.25 -20.46
C LYS A 250 -15.24 15.39 -20.59
N ALA A 251 -15.45 14.78 -21.77
CA ALA A 251 -16.59 13.92 -22.01
C ALA A 251 -16.62 12.76 -21.00
N PHE A 252 -15.48 12.11 -20.78
CA PHE A 252 -15.37 11.04 -19.79
C PHE A 252 -15.75 11.50 -18.37
N ILE A 253 -15.25 12.65 -17.93
CA ILE A 253 -15.60 13.21 -16.62
C ILE A 253 -17.11 13.50 -16.55
N SER A 254 -17.68 14.17 -17.55
CA SER A 254 -19.10 14.53 -17.58
C SER A 254 -20.01 13.30 -17.44
N ASP A 255 -19.65 12.20 -18.12
CA ASP A 255 -20.43 10.97 -18.13
C ASP A 255 -20.35 10.19 -16.80
N HIS A 256 -19.23 10.27 -16.08
CA HIS A 256 -18.95 9.37 -14.94
C HIS A 256 -18.97 10.05 -13.57
N ILE A 257 -18.79 11.38 -13.49
CA ILE A 257 -18.54 12.06 -12.21
C ILE A 257 -19.64 11.81 -11.18
N GLU A 258 -20.91 11.70 -11.57
CA GLU A 258 -22.02 11.44 -10.66
C GLU A 258 -22.23 9.94 -10.35
N GLN A 259 -21.64 9.05 -11.14
CA GLN A 259 -21.87 7.61 -11.08
C GLN A 259 -20.85 6.87 -10.20
N LEU A 260 -19.70 7.50 -9.92
CA LEU A 260 -18.63 6.86 -9.15
C LEU A 260 -18.99 6.77 -7.66
N PRO A 261 -18.83 5.58 -7.03
CA PRO A 261 -19.19 5.39 -5.63
C PRO A 261 -18.21 6.10 -4.67
N ASP A 262 -16.90 6.06 -4.96
CA ASP A 262 -15.90 6.71 -4.11
C ASP A 262 -15.92 8.23 -4.31
N TRP A 263 -16.17 8.95 -3.22
CA TRP A 263 -16.19 10.40 -3.21
C TRP A 263 -14.83 11.01 -3.55
N ARG A 264 -13.71 10.30 -3.29
CA ARG A 264 -12.37 10.76 -3.63
C ARG A 264 -12.15 10.82 -5.13
N ASP A 265 -12.75 9.91 -5.89
CA ASP A 265 -12.66 9.94 -7.35
C ASP A 265 -13.46 11.10 -7.93
N ARG A 266 -14.70 11.31 -7.43
CA ARG A 266 -15.54 12.47 -7.82
C ARG A 266 -14.86 13.79 -7.45
N LYS A 267 -14.23 13.85 -6.28
CA LYS A 267 -13.41 14.97 -5.83
C LYS A 267 -12.27 15.27 -6.82
N ASN A 268 -11.52 14.25 -7.24
CA ASN A 268 -10.40 14.42 -8.18
C ASN A 268 -10.87 14.85 -9.58
N MET A 269 -12.01 14.33 -10.04
CA MET A 269 -12.65 14.77 -11.29
C MET A 269 -13.07 16.24 -11.24
N ASN A 270 -13.62 16.72 -10.12
CA ASN A 270 -13.94 18.14 -9.94
C ASN A 270 -12.69 19.04 -9.95
N THR A 271 -11.57 18.59 -9.37
CA THR A 271 -10.28 19.29 -9.50
C THR A 271 -9.84 19.41 -10.96
N ALA A 272 -10.00 18.34 -11.74
CA ALA A 272 -9.68 18.39 -13.17
C ALA A 272 -10.55 19.40 -13.94
N LEU A 273 -11.85 19.46 -13.65
CA LEU A 273 -12.76 20.43 -14.28
C LEU A 273 -12.41 21.88 -13.93
N SER A 274 -12.10 22.17 -12.67
CA SER A 274 -11.68 23.53 -12.26
C SER A 274 -10.38 23.97 -12.97
N ALA A 275 -9.42 23.03 -13.10
CA ALA A 275 -8.15 23.27 -13.79
C ALA A 275 -8.32 23.51 -15.31
N ILE A 276 -9.28 22.85 -15.97
CA ILE A 276 -9.63 23.12 -17.38
C ILE A 276 -10.31 24.48 -17.48
N GLY A 277 -11.35 24.69 -16.68
CA GLY A 277 -11.84 26.01 -16.35
C GLY A 277 -12.70 26.72 -17.38
N ASP A 278 -13.05 26.08 -18.48
CA ASP A 278 -14.01 26.60 -19.46
C ASP A 278 -15.46 26.53 -18.93
N ALA A 279 -16.38 27.21 -19.62
CA ALA A 279 -17.77 27.36 -19.17
C ALA A 279 -18.48 26.02 -18.93
N GLU A 280 -18.29 25.04 -19.81
CA GLU A 280 -18.87 23.69 -19.67
C GLU A 280 -18.28 22.95 -18.46
N SER A 281 -16.97 23.05 -18.23
CA SER A 281 -16.33 22.41 -17.07
C SER A 281 -16.84 23.00 -15.75
N ILE A 282 -17.04 24.32 -15.71
CA ILE A 282 -17.63 25.02 -14.57
C ILE A 282 -19.10 24.61 -14.36
N GLU A 283 -19.88 24.42 -15.43
CA GLU A 283 -21.26 23.95 -15.32
C GLU A 283 -21.34 22.53 -14.72
N ILE A 284 -20.50 21.60 -15.17
CA ILE A 284 -20.43 20.23 -14.61
C ILE A 284 -20.02 20.27 -13.13
N MET A 285 -19.03 21.10 -12.80
CA MET A 285 -18.58 21.27 -11.42
C MET A 285 -19.68 21.88 -10.54
N ASN A 286 -20.41 22.88 -11.01
CA ASN A 286 -21.54 23.48 -10.28
C ASN A 286 -22.67 22.49 -10.03
N ARG A 287 -22.95 21.61 -11.01
CA ARG A 287 -23.91 20.51 -10.82
C ARG A 287 -23.48 19.57 -9.69
N SER A 288 -22.17 19.27 -9.58
CA SER A 288 -21.62 18.51 -8.46
C SER A 288 -21.72 19.27 -7.13
N LEU A 289 -21.37 20.56 -7.12
CA LEU A 289 -21.50 21.42 -5.93
C LEU A 289 -22.95 21.47 -5.39
N LEU A 290 -23.92 21.52 -6.30
CA LEU A 290 -25.35 21.58 -5.96
C LEU A 290 -25.90 20.21 -5.49
N ASN A 291 -25.39 19.11 -6.02
CA ASN A 291 -26.07 17.81 -5.95
C ASN A 291 -25.26 16.62 -5.39
N ASP A 292 -23.94 16.73 -5.19
CA ASP A 292 -23.15 15.59 -4.69
C ASP A 292 -23.64 15.18 -3.30
N PRO A 293 -23.90 13.89 -3.04
CA PRO A 293 -24.41 13.45 -1.73
C PRO A 293 -23.38 13.60 -0.60
N VAL A 294 -22.11 13.84 -0.91
CA VAL A 294 -21.00 13.89 0.04
C VAL A 294 -20.48 15.31 0.23
N ALA A 295 -20.50 15.79 1.48
CA ALA A 295 -20.11 17.14 1.85
C ALA A 295 -18.65 17.44 1.45
N GLU A 296 -17.75 16.47 1.63
CA GLU A 296 -16.31 16.61 1.34
C GLU A 296 -16.02 16.88 -0.14
N VAL A 297 -16.89 16.43 -1.06
CA VAL A 297 -16.76 16.77 -2.49
C VAL A 297 -17.12 18.23 -2.72
N ARG A 298 -18.24 18.68 -2.14
CA ARG A 298 -18.73 20.07 -2.27
C ARG A 298 -17.77 21.06 -1.64
N GLU A 299 -17.31 20.78 -0.42
CA GLU A 299 -16.30 21.59 0.27
C GLU A 299 -15.01 21.67 -0.53
N TRP A 300 -14.58 20.57 -1.13
CA TRP A 300 -13.38 20.57 -1.95
C TRP A 300 -13.50 21.44 -3.19
N ILE A 301 -14.66 21.46 -3.86
CA ILE A 301 -14.90 22.38 -4.99
C ILE A 301 -14.67 23.83 -4.55
N LEU A 302 -15.18 24.22 -3.38
CA LEU A 302 -15.00 25.57 -2.84
C LEU A 302 -13.54 25.87 -2.50
N VAL A 303 -12.84 24.90 -1.91
CA VAL A 303 -11.40 25.01 -1.62
C VAL A 303 -10.59 25.17 -2.90
N VAL A 304 -10.83 24.36 -3.94
CA VAL A 304 -10.10 24.44 -5.22
C VAL A 304 -10.37 25.77 -5.92
N GLU A 305 -11.61 26.25 -5.98
CA GLU A 305 -11.91 27.57 -6.54
C GLU A 305 -11.22 28.71 -5.78
N GLN A 306 -11.11 28.60 -4.46
CA GLN A 306 -10.39 29.57 -3.63
C GLN A 306 -8.87 29.51 -3.86
N LEU A 307 -8.30 28.32 -3.95
CA LEU A 307 -6.85 28.10 -4.08
C LEU A 307 -6.33 28.42 -5.49
N ASP A 308 -7.02 27.98 -6.54
CA ASP A 308 -6.48 28.01 -7.90
C ASP A 308 -6.72 29.33 -8.62
N ARG A 309 -7.80 30.06 -8.29
CA ARG A 309 -8.22 31.24 -9.07
C ARG A 309 -8.03 32.57 -8.38
N LYS A 310 -7.72 32.58 -7.08
CA LYS A 310 -7.70 33.78 -6.20
C LYS A 310 -9.00 34.60 -6.18
N ARG A 311 -10.00 34.25 -7.00
CA ARG A 311 -11.36 34.77 -7.11
C ARG A 311 -12.27 33.63 -7.56
N VAL A 312 -13.35 33.41 -6.82
CA VAL A 312 -14.39 32.42 -7.14
C VAL A 312 -15.09 32.80 -8.44
N HIS A 313 -15.27 31.85 -9.36
CA HIS A 313 -15.98 32.11 -10.62
C HIS A 313 -17.44 32.55 -10.35
N PRO A 314 -18.00 33.57 -11.04
CA PRO A 314 -19.35 34.08 -10.77
C PRO A 314 -20.44 32.99 -10.74
N ALA A 315 -20.40 32.04 -11.69
CA ALA A 315 -21.35 30.93 -11.72
C ALA A 315 -21.31 30.02 -10.47
N VAL A 316 -20.17 29.95 -9.77
CA VAL A 316 -20.06 29.22 -8.50
C VAL A 316 -20.78 29.99 -7.38
N ILE A 317 -20.70 31.32 -7.39
CA ILE A 317 -21.44 32.19 -6.45
C ILE A 317 -22.95 32.00 -6.65
N ASP A 318 -23.42 31.98 -7.89
CA ASP A 318 -24.83 31.73 -8.20
C ASP A 318 -25.29 30.36 -7.67
N THR A 319 -24.43 29.35 -7.78
CA THR A 319 -24.70 28.00 -7.24
C THR A 319 -24.75 28.00 -5.71
N LEU A 320 -23.90 28.78 -5.03
CA LEU A 320 -23.97 28.97 -3.58
C LEU A 320 -25.27 29.63 -3.13
N LEU A 321 -25.76 30.62 -3.88
CA LEU A 321 -27.07 31.24 -3.62
C LEU A 321 -28.20 30.21 -3.77
N GLN A 322 -28.15 29.38 -4.81
CA GLN A 322 -29.12 28.29 -4.99
C GLN A 322 -29.11 27.30 -3.82
N ILE A 323 -27.91 26.96 -3.30
CA ILE A 323 -27.78 26.10 -2.11
C ILE A 323 -28.40 26.78 -0.88
N ALA A 324 -28.12 28.06 -0.66
CA ALA A 324 -28.69 28.82 0.44
C ALA A 324 -30.23 28.94 0.38
N GLU A 325 -30.79 28.95 -0.83
CA GLU A 325 -32.24 28.91 -1.10
C GLU A 325 -32.84 27.50 -1.01
N GLY A 326 -32.04 26.48 -0.69
CA GLY A 326 -32.50 25.09 -0.54
C GLY A 326 -32.76 24.36 -1.85
N LYS A 327 -32.20 24.81 -2.98
CA LYS A 327 -32.42 24.23 -4.31
C LYS A 327 -31.52 23.02 -4.63
N GLY A 328 -30.57 22.68 -3.77
CA GLY A 328 -29.67 21.54 -3.92
C GLY A 328 -30.16 20.26 -3.25
N LYS A 329 -29.61 19.10 -3.64
CA LYS A 329 -29.85 17.84 -2.91
C LYS A 329 -29.21 17.91 -1.51
N PRO A 330 -29.76 17.21 -0.50
CA PRO A 330 -29.09 17.08 0.78
C PRO A 330 -27.74 16.37 0.63
N CYS A 331 -26.77 16.71 1.48
CA CYS A 331 -25.47 16.04 1.56
C CYS A 331 -25.16 15.64 3.00
N GLN A 332 -24.24 14.69 3.16
CA GLN A 332 -23.78 14.20 4.46
C GLN A 332 -22.25 14.16 4.47
N HIS A 333 -21.67 14.39 5.65
CA HIS A 333 -20.26 14.13 5.85
C HIS A 333 -19.98 12.63 5.83
N VAL A 334 -18.85 12.25 5.22
CA VAL A 334 -18.28 10.94 5.45
C VAL A 334 -17.74 10.95 6.87
N LEU A 335 -18.50 10.36 7.81
CA LEU A 335 -17.97 10.07 9.13
C LEU A 335 -16.64 9.32 8.94
N PRO A 336 -15.55 9.71 9.63
CA PRO A 336 -14.39 8.84 9.69
C PRO A 336 -14.93 7.48 10.12
N THR A 337 -14.63 6.44 9.35
CA THR A 337 -15.14 5.09 9.58
C THR A 337 -14.70 4.60 10.96
N CYS A 338 -15.43 5.02 12.00
CA CYS A 338 -15.49 4.36 13.28
C CYS A 338 -16.31 3.11 13.02
N PHE A 339 -15.62 1.98 12.92
CA PHE A 339 -16.22 0.69 12.75
C PHE A 339 -17.35 0.51 13.77
N LYS A 340 -18.53 0.13 13.27
CA LYS A 340 -19.50 -0.60 14.09
C LYS A 340 -18.79 -1.87 14.57
N ILE A 341 -18.55 -1.96 15.87
CA ILE A 341 -18.16 -3.21 16.53
C ILE A 341 -19.43 -4.08 16.53
N PRO A 342 -19.40 -5.32 16.00
CA PRO A 342 -20.50 -6.27 16.17
C PRO A 342 -20.75 -6.63 17.63
#